data_AF-A0A3C0WH61-F1
#
_entry.id   AF-A0A3C0WH61-F1
#
_cell.length_a   1.000
_cell.length_b   1.000
_cell.length_c   1.000
_cell.angle_alpha   90.00
_cell.angle_beta   90.00
_cell.angle_gamma   90.00
#
_symmetry.space_group_name_H-M   'P 1'
#
loop_
_entity.id
_entity.type
_entity.pdbx_description
1 polymer ?
#
loop_
_entity_poly.entity_id
_entity_poly.type
_entity_poly.pdbx_seq_one_letter_code
_entity_poly.pdbx_strand_id
1 'polypeptide(L)'
;MALYFATGSASTELSDQDLRKALFDVYESLGTRDRVLALPPDFTRFNSRAGQLTCMTYEYFEHRLVDVMPALGTHVPMPDWQLDRMFPRVPKELIREHRWRDDVVTIGEVPVEFVSAVTDKIWNRPWPAQLNKLVWEGGHDLIVSIGQVVPHEVIGMANYNKNIFVGTGGSEGINESHFIGAAYGMERMMGRANTPLRKILNYAQDEFCQKLPLLYV
;
A
#
# COMPACT_ATOMS: atom_id res chain seq x y z
N MET A 1 11.37 -6.88 -9.27
CA MET A 1 11.67 -5.90 -8.20
C MET A 1 12.90 -6.35 -7.43
N ALA A 2 13.71 -5.39 -6.97
CA ALA A 2 14.87 -5.68 -6.13
C ALA A 2 14.43 -5.99 -4.69
N LEU A 3 15.08 -6.96 -4.06
CA LEU A 3 14.99 -7.23 -2.63
C LEU A 3 16.11 -6.48 -1.94
N TYR A 4 15.77 -5.47 -1.13
CA TYR A 4 16.77 -4.64 -0.43
C TYR A 4 17.17 -5.23 0.92
N PHE A 5 16.22 -5.85 1.62
CA PHE A 5 16.44 -6.41 2.95
C PHE A 5 15.52 -7.61 3.17
N ALA A 6 16.07 -8.67 3.75
CA ALA A 6 15.31 -9.81 4.24
C ALA A 6 16.03 -10.40 5.45
N THR A 7 15.32 -10.45 6.57
CA THR A 7 15.75 -11.17 7.77
C THR A 7 14.53 -11.79 8.42
N GLY A 8 14.67 -12.98 8.99
CA GLY A 8 13.57 -13.64 9.67
C GLY A 8 13.77 -15.14 9.82
N SER A 9 13.14 -15.69 10.84
CA SER A 9 13.00 -17.12 11.11
C SER A 9 11.85 -17.31 12.10
N ALA A 10 11.50 -18.55 12.44
CA ALA A 10 10.48 -18.84 13.46
C ALA A 10 10.81 -18.28 14.86
N SER A 11 12.07 -17.95 15.12
CA SER A 11 12.57 -17.45 16.41
C SER A 11 13.26 -16.09 16.32
N THR A 12 13.26 -15.45 15.15
CA THR A 12 13.86 -14.11 15.01
C THR A 12 12.91 -13.08 15.59
N GLU A 13 13.38 -12.34 16.59
CA GLU A 13 12.72 -11.14 17.09
C GLU A 13 13.50 -9.92 16.62
N LEU A 14 12.81 -8.94 16.04
CA LEU A 14 13.41 -7.68 15.61
C LEU A 14 13.11 -6.60 16.64
N SER A 15 14.16 -6.11 17.28
CA SER A 15 14.09 -4.97 18.18
C SER A 15 13.83 -3.67 17.40
N ASP A 16 13.52 -2.60 18.14
CA ASP A 16 13.38 -1.25 17.56
C ASP A 16 14.66 -0.78 16.87
N GLN A 17 15.81 -1.21 17.37
CA GLN A 17 17.11 -0.86 16.80
C GLN A 17 17.36 -1.63 15.51
N ASP A 18 16.97 -2.92 15.45
CA ASP A 18 17.09 -3.74 14.24
C ASP A 18 16.21 -3.18 13.11
N LEU A 19 14.95 -2.84 13.42
CA LEU A 19 14.02 -2.24 12.46
C LEU A 19 14.54 -0.90 11.95
N ARG A 20 15.00 -0.02 12.87
CA ARG A 20 15.57 1.28 12.48
C ARG A 20 16.79 1.10 11.57
N LYS A 21 17.73 0.24 11.98
CA LYS A 21 18.96 0.01 11.22
C LYS A 21 18.64 -0.51 9.81
N ALA A 22 17.83 -1.56 9.72
CA ALA A 22 17.45 -2.14 8.43
C ALA A 22 16.78 -1.11 7.51
N LEU A 23 15.86 -0.31 8.05
CA LEU A 23 15.16 0.71 7.27
C LEU A 23 16.10 1.81 6.79
N PHE A 24 16.99 2.28 7.66
CA PHE A 24 17.93 3.38 7.36
C PHE A 24 19.01 2.94 6.37
N ASP A 25 19.54 1.72 6.52
CA ASP A 25 20.50 1.13 5.57
C ASP A 25 19.88 1.04 4.16
N VAL A 26 18.61 0.63 4.06
CA VAL A 26 17.89 0.60 2.78
C VAL A 26 17.74 2.00 2.20
N TYR A 27 17.30 2.98 3.00
CA TYR A 27 17.17 4.36 2.52
C TYR A 27 18.51 4.96 2.07
N GLU A 28 19.60 4.68 2.78
CA GLU A 28 20.94 5.13 2.39
C GLU A 28 21.37 4.51 1.04
N SER A 29 21.08 3.22 0.84
CA SER A 29 21.39 2.52 -0.42
C SER A 29 20.62 3.05 -1.64
N LEU A 30 19.47 3.71 -1.42
CA LEU A 30 18.65 4.32 -2.47
C LEU A 30 19.16 5.69 -2.93
N GLY A 31 20.18 6.23 -2.24
CA GLY A 31 20.73 7.56 -2.46
C GLY A 31 19.79 8.69 -1.99
N THR A 32 20.14 9.92 -2.34
CA THR A 32 19.36 11.10 -1.96
C THR A 32 17.95 11.06 -2.56
N ARG A 33 16.96 11.32 -1.70
CA ARG A 33 15.54 11.56 -2.04
C ARG A 33 15.10 12.82 -1.35
N ASP A 34 14.51 13.74 -2.09
CA ASP A 34 14.19 15.09 -1.66
C ASP A 34 12.68 15.31 -1.51
N ARG A 35 11.86 14.43 -2.09
CA ARG A 35 10.40 14.55 -2.05
C ARG A 35 9.74 13.18 -1.85
N VAL A 36 9.70 12.75 -0.60
CA VAL A 36 9.21 11.43 -0.19
C VAL A 36 7.74 11.49 0.21
N LEU A 37 6.97 10.48 -0.22
CA LEU A 37 5.63 10.17 0.27
C LEU A 37 5.66 8.85 1.05
N ALA A 38 5.09 8.83 2.26
CA ALA A 38 4.84 7.59 2.98
C ALA A 38 3.35 7.18 2.87
N LEU A 39 3.11 5.91 2.60
CA LEU A 39 1.79 5.28 2.56
C LEU A 39 1.67 4.21 3.67
N PRO A 40 1.51 4.61 4.95
CA PRO A 40 1.27 3.68 6.04
C PRO A 40 -0.17 3.15 6.05
N PRO A 41 -0.47 2.08 6.80
CA PRO A 41 -1.86 1.70 7.03
C PRO A 41 -2.51 2.67 8.03
N ASP A 42 -3.83 2.58 8.13
CA ASP A 42 -4.62 3.34 9.10
C ASP A 42 -4.59 2.73 10.52
N PHE A 43 -5.38 3.30 11.43
CA PHE A 43 -5.45 2.86 12.82
C PHE A 43 -5.91 1.41 13.01
N THR A 44 -6.62 0.81 12.05
CA THR A 44 -7.05 -0.60 12.16
C THR A 44 -5.88 -1.58 12.14
N ARG A 45 -4.68 -1.09 11.78
CA ARG A 45 -3.41 -1.83 11.83
C ARG A 45 -2.47 -1.29 12.90
N PHE A 46 -2.97 -0.68 13.97
CA PHE A 46 -2.15 -0.09 15.03
C PHE A 46 -1.05 -1.03 15.56
N ASN A 47 -1.38 -2.32 15.77
CA ASN A 47 -0.43 -3.31 16.31
C ASN A 47 0.57 -3.87 15.29
N SER A 48 0.59 -3.37 14.05
CA SER A 48 1.48 -3.82 12.97
C SER A 48 2.93 -3.33 13.10
N ARG A 49 3.18 -2.39 14.02
CA ARG A 49 4.41 -1.57 14.10
C ARG A 49 4.63 -0.65 12.87
N ALA A 50 3.72 -0.59 11.91
CA ALA A 50 3.84 0.30 10.76
C ALA A 50 3.87 1.78 11.18
N GLY A 51 3.15 2.17 12.24
CA GLY A 51 3.22 3.52 12.81
C GLY A 51 4.63 3.88 13.32
N GLN A 52 5.33 2.89 13.90
CA GLN A 52 6.71 3.04 14.33
C GLN A 52 7.67 3.21 13.13
N LEU A 53 7.51 2.37 12.10
CA LEU A 53 8.29 2.49 10.85
C LEU A 53 8.03 3.83 10.13
N THR A 54 6.80 4.34 10.21
CA THR A 54 6.45 5.68 9.69
C THR A 54 7.17 6.77 10.46
N CYS A 55 7.19 6.68 11.80
CA CYS A 55 7.95 7.60 12.65
C CYS A 55 9.47 7.53 12.43
N MET A 56 10.01 6.36 12.05
CA MET A 56 11.41 6.20 11.67
C MET A 56 11.68 6.78 10.27
N THR A 57 10.72 6.64 9.35
CA THR A 57 10.79 7.24 8.01
C THR A 57 10.82 8.77 8.10
N TYR A 58 9.99 9.36 8.95
CA TYR A 58 10.05 10.79 9.24
C TYR A 58 11.37 11.20 9.89
N GLU A 59 11.89 10.41 10.85
CA GLU A 59 13.19 10.65 11.48
C GLU A 59 14.36 10.66 10.47
N TYR A 60 14.32 9.79 9.46
CA TYR A 60 15.38 9.71 8.45
C TYR A 60 15.31 10.82 7.40
N PHE A 61 14.11 11.07 6.86
CA PHE A 61 13.94 12.01 5.75
C PHE A 61 13.76 13.45 6.22
N GLU A 62 13.28 13.66 7.45
CA GLU A 62 12.99 14.97 8.05
C GLU A 62 12.09 15.80 7.11
N HIS A 63 12.53 17.00 6.74
CA HIS A 63 11.84 17.92 5.84
C HIS A 63 11.63 17.38 4.41
N ARG A 64 12.30 16.28 4.03
CA ARG A 64 12.16 15.62 2.72
C ARG A 64 10.97 14.67 2.68
N LEU A 65 10.44 14.25 3.85
CA LEU A 65 9.12 13.59 3.92
C LEU A 65 8.04 14.67 3.86
N VAL A 66 7.52 14.91 2.67
CA VAL A 66 6.59 16.02 2.41
C VAL A 66 5.13 15.63 2.62
N ASP A 67 4.81 14.35 2.53
CA ASP A 67 3.46 13.83 2.59
C ASP A 67 3.42 12.46 3.29
N VAL A 68 2.41 12.25 4.13
CA VAL A 68 2.08 10.96 4.74
C VAL A 68 0.59 10.71 4.52
N MET A 69 0.25 9.69 3.75
CA MET A 69 -1.15 9.36 3.44
C MET A 69 -1.49 7.98 4.00
N PRO A 70 -2.23 7.90 5.12
CA PRO A 70 -2.81 6.65 5.57
C PRO A 70 -3.62 6.01 4.44
N ALA A 71 -3.31 4.76 4.13
CA ALA A 71 -3.94 3.96 3.08
C ALA A 71 -5.31 3.44 3.55
N LEU A 72 -6.29 4.36 3.65
CA LEU A 72 -7.62 4.15 4.25
C LEU A 72 -8.49 3.13 3.50
N GLY A 73 -8.34 3.05 2.17
CA GLY A 73 -9.37 2.48 1.32
C GLY A 73 -10.71 3.18 1.54
N THR A 74 -11.72 2.45 2.01
CA THR A 74 -13.06 3.00 2.28
C THR A 74 -13.24 3.52 3.70
N HIS A 75 -12.23 3.39 4.56
CA HIS A 75 -12.33 3.79 5.96
C HIS A 75 -12.44 5.31 6.11
N VAL A 76 -12.99 5.73 7.27
CA VAL A 76 -13.08 7.14 7.62
C VAL A 76 -11.69 7.70 7.95
N PRO A 77 -11.47 9.01 7.74
CA PRO A 77 -10.25 9.68 8.15
C PRO A 77 -9.96 9.46 9.64
N MET A 78 -8.68 9.24 9.96
CA MET A 78 -8.26 9.04 11.34
C MET A 78 -8.44 10.34 12.14
N PRO A 79 -9.21 10.35 13.24
CA PRO A 79 -9.27 11.51 14.13
C PRO A 79 -7.93 11.74 14.82
N ASP A 80 -7.71 12.95 15.31
CA ASP A 80 -6.48 13.40 15.96
C ASP A 80 -5.89 12.41 16.97
N TRP A 81 -6.72 11.85 17.86
CA TRP A 81 -6.23 10.91 18.87
C TRP A 81 -5.66 9.61 18.27
N GLN A 82 -6.17 9.17 17.12
CA GLN A 82 -5.62 8.03 16.39
C GLN A 82 -4.30 8.39 15.73
N LEU A 83 -4.21 9.59 15.13
CA LEU A 83 -2.96 10.09 14.54
C LEU A 83 -1.88 10.26 15.60
N ASP A 84 -2.21 10.87 16.74
CA ASP A 84 -1.31 11.06 17.88
C ASP A 84 -0.81 9.72 18.44
N ARG A 85 -1.66 8.69 18.43
CA ARG A 85 -1.29 7.36 18.93
C ARG A 85 -0.50 6.53 17.92
N MET A 86 -0.86 6.60 16.63
CA MET A 86 -0.26 5.82 15.55
C MET A 86 1.06 6.43 15.07
N PHE A 87 1.12 7.75 14.99
CA PHE A 87 2.23 8.52 14.43
C PHE A 87 2.70 9.65 15.38
N PRO A 88 3.05 9.37 16.65
CA PRO A 88 3.28 10.38 17.69
C PRO A 88 4.39 11.42 17.39
N ARG A 89 5.26 11.17 16.40
CA ARG A 89 6.35 12.07 16.01
C ARG A 89 6.16 12.71 14.64
N VAL A 90 5.12 12.35 13.90
CA VAL A 90 4.85 12.88 12.56
C VAL A 90 3.96 14.11 12.72
N PRO A 91 4.39 15.29 12.24
CA PRO A 91 3.55 16.48 12.27
C PRO A 91 2.25 16.28 11.50
N LYS A 92 1.11 16.71 12.08
CA LYS A 92 -0.23 16.50 11.52
C LYS A 92 -0.40 17.21 10.17
N GLU A 93 0.32 18.29 9.94
CA GLU A 93 0.35 19.03 8.68
C GLU A 93 0.95 18.25 7.49
N LEU A 94 1.67 17.14 7.75
CA LEU A 94 2.12 16.22 6.71
C LEU A 94 1.05 15.18 6.35
N ILE A 95 0.04 15.00 7.19
CA ILE A 95 -0.99 13.98 7.01
C ILE A 95 -1.94 14.41 5.88
N ARG A 96 -2.15 13.49 4.92
CA ARG A 96 -3.05 13.66 3.79
C ARG A 96 -4.20 12.68 3.90
N GLU A 97 -5.41 13.21 3.96
CA GLU A 97 -6.62 12.38 3.92
C GLU A 97 -6.80 11.78 2.53
N HIS A 98 -7.01 10.46 2.47
CA HIS A 98 -7.37 9.80 1.23
C HIS A 98 -8.89 9.80 1.02
N ARG A 99 -9.38 10.57 0.04
CA ARG A 99 -10.80 10.60 -0.34
C ARG A 99 -11.07 9.72 -1.57
N TRP A 100 -11.40 8.46 -1.34
CA TRP A 100 -11.58 7.42 -2.39
C TRP A 100 -12.69 7.70 -3.41
N ARG A 101 -13.57 8.69 -3.16
CA ARG A 101 -14.62 9.10 -4.10
C ARG A 101 -14.22 10.28 -4.99
N ASP A 102 -13.32 11.14 -4.52
CA ASP A 102 -13.12 12.48 -5.09
C ASP A 102 -11.67 12.73 -5.56
N ASP A 103 -10.70 12.08 -4.92
CA ASP A 103 -9.27 12.34 -5.11
C ASP A 103 -8.54 11.22 -5.86
N VAL A 104 -9.21 10.60 -6.83
CA VAL A 104 -8.68 9.42 -7.54
C VAL A 104 -8.59 9.65 -9.03
N VAL A 105 -7.66 8.94 -9.66
CA VAL A 105 -7.45 8.90 -11.11
C VAL A 105 -7.38 7.44 -11.55
N THR A 106 -8.00 7.14 -12.69
CA THR A 106 -7.85 5.85 -13.37
C THR A 106 -6.62 5.93 -14.28
N ILE A 107 -5.58 5.16 -13.98
CA ILE A 107 -4.29 5.19 -14.69
C ILE A 107 -4.19 4.15 -15.81
N GLY A 108 -5.18 3.27 -15.90
CA GLY A 108 -5.27 2.21 -16.90
C GLY A 108 -6.43 1.26 -16.58
N GLU A 109 -6.68 0.32 -17.47
CA GLU A 109 -7.66 -0.74 -17.28
C GLU A 109 -7.01 -2.09 -17.59
N VAL A 110 -7.15 -3.04 -16.67
CA VAL A 110 -6.70 -4.41 -16.92
C VAL A 110 -7.68 -5.05 -17.92
N PRO A 111 -7.21 -5.57 -19.07
CA PRO A 111 -8.07 -6.03 -20.14
C PRO A 111 -9.02 -7.14 -19.71
N VAL A 112 -10.23 -7.14 -20.26
CA VAL A 112 -11.29 -8.11 -19.94
C VAL A 112 -10.84 -9.54 -20.18
N GLU A 113 -10.03 -9.81 -21.20
CA GLU A 113 -9.51 -11.13 -21.51
C GLU A 113 -8.64 -11.68 -20.38
N PHE A 114 -7.78 -10.82 -19.81
CA PHE A 114 -6.93 -11.18 -18.68
C PHE A 114 -7.77 -11.37 -17.41
N VAL A 115 -8.66 -10.42 -17.10
CA VAL A 115 -9.49 -10.47 -15.89
C VAL A 115 -10.40 -11.71 -15.91
N SER A 116 -11.05 -11.98 -17.04
CA SER A 116 -11.89 -13.17 -17.22
C SER A 116 -11.10 -14.46 -17.04
N ALA A 117 -9.90 -14.56 -17.64
CA ALA A 117 -9.07 -15.74 -17.51
C ALA A 117 -8.62 -15.99 -16.06
N VAL A 118 -8.16 -14.96 -15.35
CA VAL A 118 -7.64 -15.14 -13.97
C VAL A 118 -8.72 -15.33 -12.92
N THR A 119 -9.95 -14.91 -13.22
CA THR A 119 -11.13 -15.04 -12.33
C THR A 119 -11.98 -16.28 -12.65
N ASP A 120 -11.50 -17.23 -13.46
CA ASP A 120 -12.28 -18.40 -13.90
C ASP A 120 -13.63 -18.02 -14.56
N LYS A 121 -13.64 -16.92 -15.33
CA LYS A 121 -14.80 -16.33 -16.01
C LYS A 121 -15.88 -15.77 -15.08
N ILE A 122 -15.60 -15.64 -13.78
CA ILE A 122 -16.52 -15.03 -12.81
C ILE A 122 -16.73 -13.54 -13.11
N TRP A 123 -15.68 -12.86 -13.62
CA TRP A 123 -15.74 -11.44 -13.97
C TRP A 123 -15.35 -11.23 -15.43
N ASN A 124 -16.30 -10.72 -16.22
CA ASN A 124 -16.12 -10.52 -17.67
C ASN A 124 -16.22 -9.03 -18.04
N ARG A 125 -15.52 -8.19 -17.27
CA ARG A 125 -15.38 -6.75 -17.51
C ARG A 125 -13.90 -6.38 -17.30
N PRO A 126 -13.40 -5.29 -17.91
CA PRO A 126 -12.10 -4.75 -17.53
C PRO A 126 -12.11 -4.35 -16.04
N TRP A 127 -10.93 -4.27 -15.43
CA TRP A 127 -10.79 -3.78 -14.06
C TRP A 127 -10.05 -2.43 -14.03
N PRO A 128 -10.63 -1.37 -13.44
CA PRO A 128 -10.06 -0.03 -13.48
C PRO A 128 -8.96 0.14 -12.43
N ALA A 129 -7.73 0.42 -12.90
CA ALA A 129 -6.59 0.70 -12.04
C ALA A 129 -6.69 2.12 -11.49
N GLN A 130 -7.33 2.26 -10.32
CA GLN A 130 -7.51 3.53 -9.64
C GLN A 130 -6.56 3.70 -8.46
N LEU A 131 -6.02 4.90 -8.30
CA LEU A 131 -5.29 5.33 -7.12
C LEU A 131 -5.41 6.85 -6.90
N ASN A 132 -4.88 7.33 -5.78
CA ASN A 132 -4.99 8.73 -5.41
C ASN A 132 -4.18 9.65 -6.32
N LYS A 133 -4.74 10.82 -6.67
CA LYS A 133 -4.09 11.82 -7.54
C LYS A 133 -2.72 12.26 -6.99
N LEU A 134 -2.58 12.42 -5.68
CA LEU A 134 -1.30 12.81 -5.07
C LEU A 134 -0.22 11.73 -5.28
N VAL A 135 -0.59 10.44 -5.23
CA VAL A 135 0.34 9.32 -5.50
C VAL A 135 0.76 9.32 -6.97
N TRP A 136 -0.14 9.66 -7.90
CA TRP A 136 0.13 9.62 -9.34
C TRP A 136 0.84 10.88 -9.90
N GLU A 137 0.49 12.04 -9.36
CA GLU A 137 0.82 13.36 -9.91
C GLU A 137 1.65 14.22 -8.95
N GLY A 138 1.85 13.77 -7.70
CA GLY A 138 2.52 14.55 -6.64
C GLY A 138 4.02 14.79 -6.82
N GLY A 139 4.62 14.17 -7.85
CA GLY A 139 6.02 14.38 -8.22
C GLY A 139 7.02 13.84 -7.19
N HIS A 140 6.62 12.89 -6.36
CA HIS A 140 7.49 12.26 -5.37
C HIS A 140 8.58 11.45 -6.05
N ASP A 141 9.81 11.57 -5.54
CA ASP A 141 10.98 10.82 -6.03
C ASP A 141 11.21 9.50 -5.27
N LEU A 142 10.42 9.26 -4.22
CA LEU A 142 10.27 8.00 -3.50
C LEU A 142 8.86 7.89 -2.88
N ILE A 143 8.22 6.74 -3.07
CA ILE A 143 6.94 6.40 -2.43
C ILE A 143 7.17 5.16 -1.55
N VAL A 144 7.15 5.34 -0.24
CA VAL A 144 7.35 4.27 0.74
C VAL A 144 6.00 3.71 1.18
N SER A 145 5.60 2.56 0.63
CA SER A 145 4.41 1.81 1.05
C SER A 145 4.75 0.89 2.22
N ILE A 146 4.30 1.27 3.42
CA ILE A 146 4.58 0.56 4.67
C ILE A 146 3.37 -0.29 5.03
N GLY A 147 3.56 -1.56 5.39
CA GLY A 147 2.46 -2.38 5.90
C GLY A 147 2.87 -3.73 6.48
N GLN A 148 1.88 -4.50 6.91
CA GLN A 148 2.08 -5.88 7.37
C GLN A 148 1.50 -6.88 6.37
N VAL A 149 2.24 -7.95 6.09
CA VAL A 149 1.74 -9.07 5.30
C VAL A 149 0.99 -10.04 6.23
N VAL A 150 -0.32 -10.14 6.05
CA VAL A 150 -1.19 -11.04 6.83
C VAL A 150 -2.21 -11.71 5.91
N PRO A 151 -2.75 -12.89 6.27
CA PRO A 151 -3.90 -13.46 5.56
C PRO A 151 -5.05 -12.45 5.46
N HIS A 152 -5.69 -12.37 4.29
CA HIS A 152 -6.72 -11.38 3.98
C HIS A 152 -7.83 -12.00 3.11
N GLU A 153 -9.06 -11.74 3.47
CA GLU A 153 -10.27 -12.37 2.93
C GLU A 153 -10.65 -11.94 1.51
N VAL A 154 -10.21 -10.76 1.06
CA VAL A 154 -10.47 -10.21 -0.29
C VAL A 154 -9.37 -10.57 -1.31
N ILE A 155 -8.11 -10.67 -0.88
CA ILE A 155 -6.96 -10.76 -1.80
C ILE A 155 -5.99 -11.91 -1.47
N GLY A 156 -6.27 -12.68 -0.43
CA GLY A 156 -5.47 -13.80 0.06
C GLY A 156 -4.38 -13.38 1.04
N MET A 157 -3.43 -12.54 0.64
CA MET A 157 -2.44 -11.90 1.53
C MET A 157 -2.58 -10.39 1.43
N ALA A 158 -2.54 -9.65 2.53
CA ALA A 158 -2.59 -8.18 2.57
C ALA A 158 -1.29 -7.53 2.04
N ASN A 159 -1.21 -6.21 2.15
CA ASN A 159 -0.03 -5.39 1.81
C ASN A 159 0.33 -5.36 0.30
N TYR A 160 1.50 -4.79 0.01
CA TYR A 160 2.08 -4.65 -1.32
C TYR A 160 1.20 -3.73 -2.19
N ASN A 161 1.02 -4.01 -3.47
CA ASN A 161 0.17 -3.21 -4.36
C ASN A 161 -1.31 -3.10 -3.94
N LYS A 162 -1.77 -3.85 -2.92
CA LYS A 162 -3.06 -3.59 -2.26
C LYS A 162 -3.08 -2.19 -1.64
N ASN A 163 -1.98 -1.74 -1.03
CA ASN A 163 -1.95 -0.41 -0.41
C ASN A 163 -2.11 0.69 -1.46
N ILE A 164 -1.64 0.46 -2.68
CA ILE A 164 -1.77 1.38 -3.80
C ILE A 164 -3.20 1.36 -4.36
N PHE A 165 -3.65 0.22 -4.86
CA PHE A 165 -4.89 0.13 -5.63
C PHE A 165 -6.17 -0.03 -4.80
N VAL A 166 -6.04 -0.43 -3.54
CA VAL A 166 -7.18 -0.52 -2.61
C VAL A 166 -7.02 0.52 -1.51
N GLY A 167 -5.84 0.61 -0.89
CA GLY A 167 -5.59 1.54 0.21
C GLY A 167 -5.60 3.01 -0.20
N THR A 168 -5.12 3.33 -1.40
CA THR A 168 -5.26 4.66 -2.03
C THR A 168 -6.20 4.62 -3.24
N GLY A 169 -7.00 3.56 -3.37
CA GLY A 169 -7.81 3.27 -4.54
C GLY A 169 -9.06 4.12 -4.71
N GLY A 170 -9.73 3.96 -5.85
CA GLY A 170 -11.00 4.62 -6.16
C GLY A 170 -12.23 3.73 -5.95
N SER A 171 -13.41 4.34 -5.97
CA SER A 171 -14.69 3.67 -5.75
C SER A 171 -14.91 2.45 -6.62
N GLU A 172 -14.65 2.55 -7.92
CA GLU A 172 -14.85 1.46 -8.86
C GLU A 172 -13.84 0.34 -8.63
N GLY A 173 -12.55 0.67 -8.61
CA GLY A 173 -11.48 -0.31 -8.40
C GLY A 173 -11.63 -1.06 -7.08
N ILE A 174 -11.98 -0.36 -5.99
CA ILE A 174 -12.22 -0.96 -4.68
C ILE A 174 -13.46 -1.86 -4.70
N ASN A 175 -14.60 -1.38 -5.20
CA ASN A 175 -15.85 -2.14 -5.18
C ASN A 175 -15.75 -3.40 -6.06
N GLU A 176 -15.17 -3.28 -7.25
CA GLU A 176 -14.97 -4.42 -8.15
C GLU A 176 -13.98 -5.43 -7.57
N SER A 177 -12.92 -4.96 -6.90
CA SER A 177 -12.00 -5.84 -6.16
C SER A 177 -12.71 -6.67 -5.08
N HIS A 178 -13.58 -6.04 -4.29
CA HIS A 178 -14.35 -6.76 -3.27
C HIS A 178 -15.33 -7.75 -3.87
N PHE A 179 -15.99 -7.40 -4.99
CA PHE A 179 -16.90 -8.32 -5.66
C PHE A 179 -16.16 -9.53 -6.23
N ILE A 180 -15.05 -9.31 -6.95
CA ILE A 180 -14.22 -10.40 -7.50
C ILE A 180 -13.75 -11.32 -6.37
N GLY A 181 -13.29 -10.75 -5.26
CA GLY A 181 -12.91 -11.52 -4.07
C GLY A 181 -14.09 -12.35 -3.54
N ALA A 182 -15.21 -11.71 -3.22
CA ALA A 182 -16.38 -12.40 -2.67
C ALA A 182 -16.89 -13.52 -3.59
N ALA A 183 -16.96 -13.27 -4.89
CA ALA A 183 -17.44 -14.24 -5.87
C ALA A 183 -16.47 -15.40 -6.11
N TYR A 184 -15.16 -15.17 -6.02
CA TYR A 184 -14.16 -16.24 -6.11
C TYR A 184 -14.16 -17.15 -4.88
N GLY A 185 -14.51 -16.63 -3.70
CA GLY A 185 -14.74 -17.39 -2.48
C GLY A 185 -13.56 -17.42 -1.51
N MET A 186 -13.85 -17.21 -0.22
CA MET A 186 -12.84 -17.05 0.84
C MET A 186 -12.01 -18.33 1.05
N GLU A 187 -12.64 -19.49 0.98
CA GLU A 187 -12.04 -20.82 1.14
C GLU A 187 -10.96 -21.09 0.09
N ARG A 188 -11.07 -20.43 -1.07
CA ARG A 188 -10.12 -20.56 -2.17
C ARG A 188 -8.96 -19.57 -2.09
N MET A 189 -9.07 -18.50 -1.29
CA MET A 189 -8.09 -17.40 -1.32
C MET A 189 -7.41 -17.09 0.00
N MET A 190 -8.09 -17.22 1.14
CA MET A 190 -7.59 -16.76 2.44
C MET A 190 -6.20 -17.33 2.73
N GLY A 191 -5.22 -16.45 2.98
CA GLY A 191 -3.84 -16.84 3.26
C GLY A 191 -3.03 -17.30 2.04
N ARG A 192 -3.55 -17.21 0.81
CA ARG A 192 -2.84 -17.61 -0.42
C ARG A 192 -2.28 -16.39 -1.14
N ALA A 193 -1.00 -16.44 -1.51
CA ALA A 193 -0.36 -15.34 -2.22
C ALA A 193 -0.78 -15.25 -3.70
N ASN A 194 -1.20 -16.36 -4.31
CA ASN A 194 -1.56 -16.43 -5.73
C ASN A 194 -3.08 -16.54 -5.90
N THR A 195 -3.74 -15.38 -5.99
CA THR A 195 -5.21 -15.26 -6.12
C THR A 195 -5.55 -14.45 -7.38
N PRO A 196 -6.79 -14.56 -7.91
CA PRO A 196 -7.20 -13.78 -9.08
C PRO A 196 -6.97 -12.29 -8.91
N LEU A 197 -7.43 -11.72 -7.78
CA LEU A 197 -7.28 -10.31 -7.52
C LEU A 197 -5.82 -9.90 -7.38
N ARG A 198 -4.96 -10.74 -6.76
CA ARG A 198 -3.52 -10.45 -6.73
C ARG A 198 -2.91 -10.42 -8.13
N LYS A 199 -3.31 -11.32 -9.03
CA LYS A 199 -2.85 -11.30 -10.43
C LYS A 199 -3.29 -10.02 -11.15
N ILE A 200 -4.53 -9.56 -10.93
CA ILE A 200 -5.05 -8.30 -11.49
C ILE A 200 -4.26 -7.10 -10.98
N LEU A 201 -4.04 -6.99 -9.66
CA LEU A 201 -3.26 -5.88 -9.09
C LEU A 201 -1.80 -5.91 -9.53
N ASN A 202 -1.20 -7.10 -9.67
CA ASN A 202 0.16 -7.24 -10.19
C ASN A 202 0.24 -6.77 -11.64
N TYR A 203 -0.69 -7.20 -12.50
CA TYR A 203 -0.78 -6.70 -13.87
C TYR A 203 -0.88 -5.16 -13.89
N ALA A 204 -1.79 -4.59 -13.10
CA ALA A 204 -1.97 -3.13 -13.07
C ALA A 204 -0.71 -2.39 -12.62
N GLN A 205 0.02 -2.92 -11.64
CA GLN A 205 1.29 -2.34 -11.22
C GLN A 205 2.33 -2.43 -12.34
N ASP A 206 2.50 -3.62 -12.91
CA ASP A 206 3.57 -3.91 -13.86
C ASP A 206 3.36 -3.18 -15.19
N GLU A 207 2.10 -2.92 -15.58
CA GLU A 207 1.72 -2.26 -16.84
C GLU A 207 1.50 -0.75 -16.70
N PHE A 208 1.11 -0.23 -15.53
CA PHE A 208 0.73 1.18 -15.40
C PHE A 208 1.56 1.98 -14.39
N CYS A 209 2.29 1.33 -13.47
CA CYS A 209 3.00 2.02 -12.38
C CYS A 209 4.52 2.14 -12.58
N GLN A 210 5.07 1.91 -13.78
CA GLN A 210 6.53 1.87 -13.97
C GLN A 210 7.23 3.20 -13.67
N LYS A 211 6.51 4.33 -13.78
CA LYS A 211 7.04 5.65 -13.42
C LYS A 211 7.04 5.92 -11.91
N LEU A 212 6.31 5.15 -11.11
CA LEU A 212 6.19 5.39 -9.67
C LEU A 212 7.42 4.81 -8.93
N PRO A 213 8.16 5.61 -8.16
CA PRO A 213 9.34 5.15 -7.42
C PRO A 213 8.94 4.42 -6.13
N LEU A 214 8.31 3.25 -6.29
CA LEU A 214 7.71 2.49 -5.19
C LEU A 214 8.75 1.66 -4.42
N LEU A 215 8.77 1.83 -3.10
CA LEU A 215 9.44 0.96 -2.14
C LEU A 215 8.38 0.34 -1.23
N TYR A 216 8.38 -0.99 -1.11
CA TYR A 216 7.49 -1.70 -0.20
C TYR A 216 8.25 -2.13 1.04
N VAL A 217 7.68 -1.82 2.21
CA VAL A 217 8.20 -2.12 3.55
C VAL A 217 7.20 -2.98 4.31
#